data_AF-A0A0P7Z904-F1
#
_entry.id   AF-A0A0P7Z904-F1
#
_cell.length_a   1.000
_cell.length_b   1.000
_cell.length_c   1.000
_cell.angle_alpha   90.00
_cell.angle_beta   90.00
_cell.angle_gamma   90.00
#
_symmetry.space_group_name_H-M   'P 1'
#
loop_
_entity.id
_entity.type
_entity.pdbx_description
1 polymer ?
#
loop_
_entity_poly.entity_id
_entity_poly.type
_entity_poly.pdbx_seq_one_letter_code
_entity_poly.pdbx_strand_id
1 'polypeptide(L)'
;MAVQALYYSERDGLEMALKHPDTMLFSSKAEADARDKVLELAEEITQFLQARVEGMDEAMAEKAALAIAEEKDLFGKALKKPSLLNEKAQPDSD
;
A
#
# COMPACT_ATOMS: atom_id res chain seq x y z
N MET A 1 -6.64 31.62 -13.89
CA MET A 1 -6.81 30.18 -13.62
C MET A 1 -5.54 29.71 -12.96
N ALA A 2 -5.58 29.29 -11.69
CA ALA A 2 -4.43 28.68 -11.04
C ALA A 2 -4.31 27.23 -11.52
N VAL A 3 -3.17 26.88 -12.12
CA VAL A 3 -2.88 25.50 -12.51
C VAL A 3 -2.21 24.85 -11.31
N GLN A 4 -2.93 23.98 -10.61
CA GLN A 4 -2.38 23.23 -9.49
C GLN A 4 -1.74 21.96 -10.06
N ALA A 5 -0.44 21.79 -9.86
CA ALA A 5 0.25 20.56 -10.27
C ALA A 5 -0.19 19.43 -9.33
N LEU A 6 -0.81 18.39 -9.89
CA LEU A 6 -1.18 17.16 -9.19
C LEU A 6 -0.25 16.05 -9.68
N TYR A 7 0.28 15.27 -8.75
CA TYR A 7 1.18 14.16 -9.02
C TYR A 7 0.41 12.85 -8.85
N TYR A 8 0.73 11.84 -9.65
CA TYR A 8 0.11 10.53 -9.56
C TYR A 8 1.22 9.46 -9.63
N SER A 9 0.96 8.31 -9.02
CA SER A 9 1.84 7.14 -9.11
C SER A 9 1.91 6.67 -10.56
N GLU A 10 3.12 6.51 -11.11
CA GLU A 10 3.30 6.03 -12.48
C GLU A 10 2.74 4.61 -12.67
N ARG A 11 2.69 3.83 -11.58
CA ARG A 11 2.12 2.47 -11.56
C ARG A 11 0.60 2.42 -11.50
N ASP A 12 -0.04 3.30 -10.73
CA ASP A 12 -1.52 3.41 -10.75
C ASP A 12 -1.98 3.84 -12.17
N GLY A 13 -1.18 4.68 -12.83
CA GLY A 13 -1.50 5.21 -14.15
C GLY A 13 -2.53 6.34 -14.07
N LEU A 14 -2.49 7.23 -15.05
CA LEU A 14 -3.35 8.43 -15.08
C LEU A 14 -4.86 8.07 -15.03
N GLU A 15 -5.24 6.93 -15.59
CA GLU A 15 -6.64 6.48 -15.62
C GLU A 15 -7.19 6.06 -14.25
N MET A 16 -6.42 5.37 -13.41
CA MET A 16 -6.85 5.03 -12.05
C MET A 16 -6.83 6.27 -11.16
N ALA A 17 -5.83 7.14 -11.31
CA ALA A 17 -5.74 8.39 -10.58
C ALA A 17 -6.93 9.33 -10.86
N LEU A 18 -7.43 9.36 -12.11
CA LEU A 18 -8.64 10.10 -12.46
C LEU A 18 -9.93 9.44 -11.95
N LYS A 19 -9.94 8.12 -11.73
CA LYS A 19 -11.09 7.40 -11.13
C LYS A 19 -11.16 7.57 -9.62
N HIS A 20 -10.02 7.74 -8.95
CA HIS A 20 -9.92 7.95 -7.51
C HIS A 20 -9.07 9.18 -7.17
N PRO A 21 -9.52 10.38 -7.56
CA PRO A 21 -8.72 11.60 -7.43
C PRO A 21 -8.40 11.95 -5.98
N ASP A 22 -9.24 11.57 -5.02
CA ASP A 22 -9.06 11.89 -3.60
C ASP A 22 -7.99 11.04 -2.91
N THR A 23 -7.65 9.86 -3.47
CA THR A 23 -6.71 8.90 -2.84
C THR A 23 -5.48 8.58 -3.70
N MET A 24 -5.54 8.89 -5.00
CA MET A 24 -4.48 8.56 -5.96
C MET A 24 -3.87 9.81 -6.63
N LEU A 25 -4.38 11.01 -6.35
CA LEU A 25 -3.70 12.27 -6.69
C LEU A 25 -3.02 12.83 -5.45
N PHE A 26 -1.72 13.02 -5.58
CA PHE A 26 -0.86 13.53 -4.53
C PHE A 26 -0.50 15.00 -4.78
N SER A 27 -0.34 15.72 -3.68
CA SER A 27 0.07 17.13 -3.69
C SER A 27 1.54 17.30 -4.05
N SER A 28 2.33 16.23 -3.89
CA SER A 28 3.78 16.25 -4.11
C SER A 28 4.25 15.02 -4.88
N LYS A 29 5.31 15.20 -5.67
CA LYS A 29 5.98 14.10 -6.36
C LYS A 29 6.51 13.02 -5.40
N ALA A 30 6.98 13.46 -4.22
CA ALA A 30 7.54 12.55 -3.21
C ALA A 30 6.50 11.55 -2.68
N GLU A 31 5.24 11.97 -2.53
CA GLU A 31 4.13 11.10 -2.13
C GLU A 31 3.78 10.10 -3.25
N ALA A 32 3.76 10.55 -4.51
CA ALA A 32 3.58 9.66 -5.66
C ALA A 32 4.71 8.61 -5.77
N ASP A 33 5.96 9.02 -5.62
CA ASP A 33 7.13 8.11 -5.61
C ASP A 33 7.07 7.13 -4.42
N ALA A 34 6.52 7.55 -3.27
CA ALA A 34 6.33 6.67 -2.12
C ALA A 34 5.23 5.64 -2.37
N ARG A 35 4.12 6.04 -3.01
CA ARG A 35 3.05 5.15 -3.45
C ARG A 35 3.56 4.13 -4.47
N ASP A 36 4.36 4.55 -5.44
CA ASP A 36 4.98 3.65 -6.43
C ASP A 36 5.79 2.54 -5.76
N LYS A 37 6.58 2.88 -4.72
CA LYS A 37 7.34 1.90 -3.93
C LYS A 37 6.46 0.97 -3.11
N VAL A 38 5.32 1.44 -2.62
CA VAL A 38 4.34 0.61 -1.89
C VAL A 38 3.69 -0.38 -2.84
N LEU A 39 3.28 0.06 -4.03
CA LEU A 39 2.73 -0.81 -5.07
C LEU A 39 3.76 -1.85 -5.54
N GLU A 40 5.03 -1.47 -5.65
CA GLU A 40 6.13 -2.41 -5.92
C GLU A 40 6.21 -3.53 -4.90
N LEU A 41 6.19 -3.15 -3.63
CA LEU A 41 6.27 -4.11 -2.54
C LEU A 41 5.01 -4.98 -2.48
N ALA A 42 3.83 -4.41 -2.72
CA ALA A 42 2.57 -5.15 -2.73
C ALA A 42 2.54 -6.20 -3.84
N GLU A 43 3.03 -5.89 -5.04
CA GLU A 43 3.04 -6.84 -6.15
C GLU A 43 3.96 -8.04 -5.86
N GLU A 44 5.17 -7.79 -5.35
CA GLU A 44 6.11 -8.84 -4.93
C GLU A 44 5.55 -9.71 -3.80
N ILE A 45 4.90 -9.10 -2.80
CA ILE A 45 4.27 -9.84 -1.70
C ILE A 45 3.08 -10.66 -2.21
N THR A 46 2.30 -10.13 -3.14
CA THR A 46 1.16 -10.86 -3.76
C THR A 46 1.66 -12.13 -4.43
N GLN A 47 2.67 -12.01 -5.28
CA GLN A 47 3.30 -13.15 -5.96
C GLN A 47 3.90 -14.15 -4.95
N PHE A 48 4.57 -13.65 -3.91
CA PHE A 48 5.11 -14.49 -2.85
C PHE A 48 4.01 -15.26 -2.11
N LEU A 49 2.91 -14.60 -1.75
CA LEU A 49 1.80 -15.22 -1.03
C LEU A 49 1.07 -16.24 -1.92
N GLN A 50 0.83 -15.93 -3.19
CA GLN A 50 0.25 -16.88 -4.15
C GLN A 50 1.15 -18.12 -4.35
N ALA A 51 2.47 -17.92 -4.41
CA ALA A 51 3.43 -19.01 -4.56
C ALA A 51 3.57 -19.86 -3.29
N ARG A 52 3.39 -19.26 -2.11
CA ARG A 52 3.54 -19.95 -0.80
C ARG A 52 2.25 -20.55 -0.27
N VAL A 53 1.10 -19.97 -0.61
CA VAL A 53 -0.22 -20.37 -0.12
C VAL A 53 -1.03 -20.91 -1.30
N GLU A 54 -0.89 -22.20 -1.54
CA GLU A 54 -1.69 -22.89 -2.57
C GLU A 54 -3.18 -22.76 -2.26
N GLY A 55 -3.95 -22.24 -3.22
CA GLY A 55 -5.39 -22.03 -3.09
C GLY A 55 -5.79 -20.67 -2.53
N MET A 56 -4.86 -19.74 -2.36
CA MET A 56 -5.20 -18.36 -1.99
C MET A 56 -5.76 -17.61 -3.20
N ASP A 57 -6.91 -16.97 -3.01
CA ASP A 57 -7.56 -16.15 -4.04
C ASP A 57 -6.70 -14.93 -4.39
N GLU A 58 -6.59 -14.61 -5.66
CA GLU A 58 -5.74 -13.51 -6.16
C GLU A 58 -6.16 -12.16 -5.60
N ALA A 59 -7.46 -11.87 -5.56
CA ALA A 59 -7.96 -10.63 -4.99
C ALA A 59 -7.72 -10.54 -3.46
N MET A 60 -7.67 -11.67 -2.77
CA MET A 60 -7.32 -11.72 -1.34
C MET A 60 -5.81 -11.56 -1.14
N ALA A 61 -4.99 -12.17 -2.00
CA ALA A 61 -3.54 -12.00 -2.00
C ALA A 61 -3.13 -10.55 -2.19
N GLU A 62 -3.73 -9.90 -3.19
CA GLU A 62 -3.47 -8.51 -3.53
C GLU A 62 -3.87 -7.57 -2.39
N LYS A 63 -5.06 -7.76 -1.80
CA LYS A 63 -5.49 -6.99 -0.62
C LYS A 63 -4.58 -7.17 0.58
N ALA A 64 -4.18 -8.40 0.88
CA ALA A 64 -3.28 -8.70 1.99
C ALA A 64 -1.91 -8.06 1.76
N ALA A 65 -1.37 -8.21 0.56
CA ALA A 65 -0.09 -7.64 0.18
C ALA A 65 -0.08 -6.11 0.22
N LEU A 66 -1.15 -5.47 -0.24
CA LEU A 66 -1.30 -4.02 -0.22
C LEU A 66 -1.38 -3.50 1.22
N ALA A 67 -2.13 -4.18 2.10
CA ALA A 67 -2.15 -3.85 3.53
C ALA A 67 -0.77 -4.00 4.20
N ILE A 68 -0.01 -5.03 3.84
CA ILE A 68 1.36 -5.23 4.33
C ILE A 68 2.30 -4.13 3.82
N ALA A 69 2.17 -3.76 2.54
CA ALA A 69 3.02 -2.77 1.91
C ALA A 69 2.74 -1.34 2.39
N GLU A 70 1.47 -0.99 2.66
CA GLU A 70 1.10 0.29 3.27
C GLU A 70 1.64 0.42 4.69
N GLU A 71 1.60 -0.66 5.48
CA GLU A 71 2.14 -0.71 6.84
C GLU A 71 3.59 -1.28 6.88
N LYS A 72 4.38 -1.13 5.81
CA LYS A 72 5.73 -1.74 5.72
C LYS A 72 6.64 -1.41 6.91
N ASP A 73 6.51 -0.20 7.47
CA ASP A 73 7.29 0.26 8.61
C ASP A 73 6.87 -0.47 9.90
N LEU A 74 5.57 -0.73 10.05
CA LEU A 74 5.02 -1.51 11.16
C LEU A 74 5.35 -2.99 11.01
N PHE A 75 5.22 -3.56 9.80
CA PHE A 75 5.68 -4.92 9.51
C PHE A 75 7.19 -5.09 9.74
N GLY A 76 8.00 -4.12 9.33
CA GLY A 76 9.45 -4.12 9.57
C GLY A 76 9.81 -4.06 11.06
N LYS A 77 9.05 -3.31 11.86
CA LYS A 77 9.17 -3.30 13.33
C LYS A 77 8.65 -4.61 13.94
N ALA A 78 7.55 -5.14 13.43
CA ALA A 78 6.94 -6.38 13.89
C ALA A 78 7.85 -7.61 13.65
N LEU A 79 8.57 -7.64 12.52
CA LEU A 79 9.59 -8.67 12.26
C LEU A 79 10.70 -8.69 13.33
N LYS A 80 10.97 -7.56 14.00
CA LYS A 80 11.90 -7.47 15.13
C LYS A 80 11.23 -7.69 16.49
N LYS A 81 9.99 -7.24 16.65
CA LYS A 81 9.18 -7.40 17.86
C LYS A 81 7.73 -7.72 17.47
N PRO A 82 7.34 -9.00 17.43
CA PRO A 82 6.02 -9.42 16.93
C PRO A 82 4.85 -8.85 17.74
N SER A 83 5.07 -8.39 18.97
CA SER A 83 4.05 -7.72 19.80
C SER A 83 3.55 -6.39 19.20
N LEU A 84 4.40 -5.68 18.46
CA LEU A 84 4.06 -4.37 17.86
C LEU A 84 3.00 -4.48 16.76
N LEU A 85 2.87 -5.65 16.13
CA LEU A 85 1.89 -5.89 15.07
C LEU A 85 0.45 -5.79 15.61
N ASN A 86 0.23 -6.26 16.84
CA ASN A 86 -1.09 -6.28 17.48
C ASN A 86 -1.39 -5.02 18.30
N GLU A 87 -0.41 -4.16 18.58
CA GLU A 87 -0.62 -2.93 19.35
C GLU A 87 -1.49 -1.89 18.60
N LYS A 88 -1.39 -1.79 17.27
CA LYS A 88 -2.30 -0.94 16.47
C LYS A 88 -3.66 -1.57 16.19
N ALA A 89 -3.84 -2.88 16.42
CA ALA A 89 -5.11 -3.57 16.20
C ALA A 89 -6.08 -3.42 17.38
N GLN A 90 -5.62 -2.87 18.51
CA GLN A 90 -6.50 -2.40 19.56
C GLN A 90 -6.86 -0.94 19.26
N PRO A 91 -8.08 -0.62 18.79
CA PRO A 91 -8.55 0.75 18.88
C PRO A 91 -8.54 1.11 20.36
N ASP A 92 -7.93 2.25 20.69
CA ASP A 92 -8.00 2.88 22.00
C ASP A 92 -9.42 2.73 22.54
N SER A 93 -9.54 1.88 23.56
CA SER A 93 -10.69 1.82 24.43
C SER A 93 -10.34 2.72 25.61
N ASP A 94 -10.55 4.02 25.45
CA ASP A 94 -10.67 4.97 26.55
C ASP A 94 -11.70 6.05 26.20
#